data_AF-A0A2V4TID5-F1
#
_entry.id   AF-A0A2V4TID5-F1
#
_cell.length_a   1.000
_cell.length_b   1.000
_cell.length_c   1.000
_cell.angle_alpha   90.00
_cell.angle_beta   90.00
_cell.angle_gamma   90.00
#
_symmetry.space_group_name_H-M   'P 1'
#
loop_
_entity.id
_entity.type
_entity.pdbx_description
1 polymer ?
#
loop_
_entity_poly.entity_id
_entity_poly.type
_entity_poly.pdbx_seq_one_letter_code
_entity_poly.pdbx_strand_id
1 'polypeptide(L)'
;MAFGAVLPRLRAQVKRDLALEGIPRNKVLATVVRLLDTTLIRVGGEAYARENRSYGLTTLRKRHLKISAGTLRLKFVARVALSTMSP
;
A
#
# COMPACT_ATOMS: atom_id res chain seq x y z
N MET A 1 10.22 7.44 21.23
CA MET A 1 8.76 7.40 21.02
C MET A 1 8.30 8.55 20.11
N ALA A 2 8.65 8.54 18.80
CA ALA A 2 8.38 9.68 17.91
C ALA A 2 7.26 9.42 16.87
N PHE A 3 7.12 8.19 16.39
CA PHE A 3 6.20 7.88 15.29
C PHE A 3 4.72 7.93 15.67
N GLY A 4 4.36 7.32 16.82
CA GLY A 4 2.96 7.25 17.28
C GLY A 4 2.32 8.62 17.51
N ALA A 5 3.10 9.61 17.96
CA ALA A 5 2.63 10.97 18.20
C ALA A 5 2.24 11.72 16.92
N VAL A 6 2.79 11.33 15.77
CA VAL A 6 2.53 11.98 14.46
C VAL A 6 1.32 11.36 13.75
N LEU A 7 0.92 10.15 14.11
CA LEU A 7 -0.18 9.42 13.47
C LEU A 7 -1.51 10.19 13.43
N PRO A 8 -1.94 10.90 14.49
CA PRO A 8 -3.18 11.69 14.43
C PRO A 8 -3.14 12.76 13.33
N ARG A 9 -2.03 13.51 13.24
CA ARG A 9 -1.84 14.56 12.24
C ARG A 9 -1.76 13.98 10.83
N LEU A 10 -1.06 12.86 10.65
CA LEU A 10 -0.97 12.15 9.37
C LEU A 10 -2.36 11.68 8.91
N ARG A 11 -3.13 11.03 9.78
CA ARG A 11 -4.48 10.54 9.48
C ARG A 11 -5.44 11.68 9.12
N ALA A 12 -5.32 12.84 9.78
CA ALA A 12 -6.10 14.03 9.43
C ALA A 12 -5.75 14.55 8.02
N GLN A 13 -4.46 14.59 7.65
CA GLN A 13 -4.04 14.99 6.30
C GLN A 13 -4.55 14.02 5.23
N VAL A 14 -4.42 12.71 5.47
CA VAL A 14 -4.94 11.67 4.57
C VAL A 14 -6.44 11.84 4.35
N LYS A 15 -7.23 12.09 5.40
CA LYS A 15 -8.67 12.31 5.28
C LYS A 15 -9.00 13.53 4.40
N ARG A 16 -8.26 14.64 4.55
CA ARG A 16 -8.43 15.85 3.72
C ARG A 16 -8.11 15.57 2.26
N ASP A 17 -6.97 14.94 1.99
CA ASP A 17 -6.51 14.69 0.62
C ASP A 17 -7.39 13.68 -0.12
N LEU A 18 -8.00 12.72 0.59
CA LEU A 18 -8.98 11.78 0.02
C LEU A 18 -10.29 12.46 -0.40
N ALA A 19 -10.64 13.59 0.23
CA ALA A 19 -11.85 14.34 -0.07
C ALA A 19 -11.70 15.29 -1.28
N LEU A 20 -10.50 15.46 -1.84
CA LEU A 20 -10.27 16.32 -3.00
C LEU A 20 -11.06 15.83 -4.22
N GLU A 21 -11.56 16.76 -5.03
CA GLU A 21 -12.19 16.45 -6.32
C GLU A 21 -11.17 15.93 -7.34
N GLY A 22 -11.64 15.12 -8.29
CA GLY A 22 -10.78 14.52 -9.32
C GLY A 22 -9.77 13.51 -8.76
N ILE A 23 -8.62 13.40 -9.45
CA ILE A 23 -7.49 12.50 -9.12
C ILE A 23 -6.16 13.30 -9.06
N PRO A 24 -6.03 14.31 -8.17
CA PRO A 24 -4.78 15.01 -8.01
C PRO A 24 -3.73 14.12 -7.33
N ARG A 25 -2.45 14.44 -7.51
CA ARG A 25 -1.32 13.69 -6.93
C ARG A 25 -1.48 13.43 -5.43
N ASN A 26 -1.94 14.42 -4.67
CA ASN A 26 -2.12 14.29 -3.22
C ASN A 26 -3.18 13.26 -2.85
N LYS A 27 -4.27 13.15 -3.62
CA LYS A 27 -5.31 12.13 -3.41
C LYS A 27 -4.79 10.72 -3.70
N VAL A 28 -3.97 10.58 -4.75
CA VAL A 28 -3.29 9.30 -5.05
C VAL A 28 -2.37 8.90 -3.90
N LEU A 29 -1.54 9.83 -3.41
CA LEU A 29 -0.65 9.58 -2.27
C LEU A 29 -1.42 9.23 -1.00
N ALA A 30 -2.48 9.97 -0.68
CA ALA A 30 -3.33 9.69 0.46
C ALA A 30 -4.01 8.32 0.37
N THR A 31 -4.40 7.90 -0.84
CA THR A 31 -4.91 6.54 -1.10
C THR A 31 -3.85 5.48 -0.81
N VAL A 32 -2.62 5.69 -1.27
CA VAL A 32 -1.49 4.77 -0.99
C VAL A 32 -1.23 4.69 0.52
N VAL A 33 -1.11 5.83 1.21
CA VAL A 33 -0.87 5.87 2.66
C VAL A 33 -2.02 5.21 3.43
N ARG A 34 -3.27 5.44 3.01
CA ARG A 34 -4.45 4.78 3.61
C ARG A 34 -4.38 3.26 3.47
N LEU A 35 -4.00 2.77 2.30
CA LEU A 35 -3.83 1.33 2.06
C LEU A 35 -2.71 0.76 2.95
N LEU A 36 -1.60 1.48 3.15
CA LEU A 36 -0.55 1.07 4.09
C LEU A 36 -1.06 0.96 5.53
N ASP A 37 -1.83 1.95 6.01
CA ASP A 37 -2.40 2.00 7.37
C ASP A 37 -3.44 0.89 7.60
N THR A 38 -4.18 0.45 6.56
CA THR A 38 -5.27 -0.52 6.72
C THR A 38 -4.98 -1.95 6.27
N THR A 39 -3.97 -2.19 5.43
CA THR A 39 -3.75 -3.52 4.82
C THR A 39 -2.44 -4.21 5.24
N LEU A 40 -1.57 -3.55 6.02
CA LEU A 40 -0.22 -4.00 6.39
C LEU A 40 0.68 -4.38 5.19
N ILE A 41 0.27 -4.07 3.97
CA ILE A 41 1.01 -4.35 2.75
C ILE A 41 2.24 -3.44 2.74
N ARG A 42 3.42 -4.02 2.53
CA ARG A 42 4.66 -3.24 2.39
C ARG A 42 4.63 -2.44 1.08
N VAL A 43 5.28 -1.27 1.08
CA VAL A 43 5.40 -0.40 -0.11
C VAL A 43 5.91 -1.19 -1.32
N GLY A 44 6.97 -1.99 -1.14
CA GLY A 44 7.64 -2.70 -2.24
C GLY A 44 8.59 -1.78 -3.02
N GLY A 45 9.70 -2.32 -3.51
CA GLY A 45 10.65 -1.62 -4.38
C GLY A 45 10.69 -2.25 -5.77
N GLU A 46 10.89 -1.45 -6.81
CA GLU A 46 10.89 -1.89 -8.21
C GLU A 46 11.88 -3.05 -8.47
N ALA A 47 13.02 -3.06 -7.78
CA ALA A 47 14.02 -4.11 -7.85
C ALA A 47 13.47 -5.52 -7.54
N TYR A 48 12.43 -5.64 -6.72
CA TYR A 48 11.92 -6.95 -6.26
C TYR A 48 10.76 -7.52 -7.11
N ALA A 49 10.08 -6.69 -7.91
CA ALA A 49 8.92 -7.13 -8.67
C ALA A 49 9.28 -8.03 -9.86
N ARG A 50 10.49 -7.88 -10.40
CA ARG A 50 10.91 -8.55 -11.64
C ARG A 50 11.61 -9.88 -11.40
N GLU A 51 12.39 -10.00 -10.32
CA GLU A 51 13.17 -11.21 -10.01
C GLU A 51 12.42 -12.26 -9.17
N ASN A 52 11.53 -11.84 -8.25
CA ASN A 52 10.97 -12.75 -7.24
C ASN A 52 9.46 -13.04 -7.38
N ARG A 53 8.82 -12.62 -8.48
CA ARG A 53 7.35 -12.71 -8.71
C ARG A 53 6.49 -12.19 -7.53
N SER A 54 7.05 -11.31 -6.70
CA SER A 54 6.44 -10.79 -5.47
C SER A 54 6.07 -9.31 -5.64
N TYR A 55 4.97 -8.88 -5.03
CA TYR A 55 4.46 -7.51 -5.18
C TYR A 55 4.33 -6.81 -3.83
N GLY A 56 4.69 -5.53 -3.78
CA GLY A 56 4.25 -4.56 -2.77
C GLY A 56 3.25 -3.55 -3.33
N LEU A 57 2.73 -2.68 -2.47
CA LEU A 57 1.65 -1.74 -2.78
C LEU A 57 1.91 -0.88 -4.03
N THR A 58 3.13 -0.37 -4.21
CA THR A 58 3.51 0.48 -5.35
C THR A 58 3.74 -0.30 -6.65
N THR A 59 3.81 -1.63 -6.55
CA THR A 59 4.08 -2.54 -7.69
C THR A 59 2.86 -3.38 -8.08
N LEU A 60 1.71 -3.18 -7.42
CA LEU A 60 0.46 -3.85 -7.78
C LEU A 60 0.01 -3.46 -9.19
N ARG A 61 -0.56 -4.42 -9.92
CA ARG A 61 -1.11 -4.23 -11.27
C ARG A 61 -2.61 -4.49 -11.24
N LYS A 62 -3.34 -3.99 -12.25
CA LYS A 62 -4.81 -4.16 -12.37
C LYS A 62 -5.29 -5.60 -12.14
N ARG A 63 -4.56 -6.61 -12.63
CA ARG A 63 -4.87 -8.04 -12.43
C ARG A 63 -4.88 -8.52 -10.96
N HIS A 64 -4.26 -7.79 -10.04
CA HIS A 64 -4.26 -8.12 -8.60
C HIS A 64 -5.43 -7.48 -7.86
N LEU A 65 -6.25 -6.66 -8.54
CA LEU A 65 -7.36 -5.92 -7.96
C LEU A 65 -8.69 -6.44 -8.52
N LYS A 66 -9.64 -6.69 -7.64
CA LYS A 66 -11.06 -6.85 -7.99
C LYS A 66 -11.88 -5.84 -7.21
N ILE A 67 -12.67 -5.03 -7.91
CA ILE A 67 -13.58 -4.04 -7.32
C ILE A 67 -15.01 -4.56 -7.50
N SER A 68 -15.80 -4.54 -6.43
CA SER A 68 -17.22 -4.90 -6.47
C SER A 68 -17.95 -4.14 -5.35
N ALA A 69 -19.02 -3.41 -5.70
CA ALA A 69 -19.94 -2.76 -4.75
C ALA A 69 -19.26 -2.19 -3.49
N GLY A 70 -18.42 -1.16 -3.63
CA GLY A 70 -17.73 -0.50 -2.50
C GLY A 70 -16.60 -1.32 -1.86
N THR A 71 -16.35 -2.55 -2.31
CA THR A 71 -15.29 -3.42 -1.79
C THR A 71 -14.14 -3.52 -2.78
N LEU A 72 -12.92 -3.38 -2.27
CA LEU A 72 -11.68 -3.67 -2.99
C LEU A 72 -11.08 -4.96 -2.43
N ARG A 73 -10.87 -5.96 -3.30
CA ARG A 73 -10.14 -7.19 -2.97
C ARG A 73 -8.79 -7.18 -3.66
N LEU A 74 -7.73 -7.32 -2.87
CA LEU A 74 -6.35 -7.49 -3.34
C LEU A 74 -5.95 -8.96 -3.26
N LYS A 75 -5.49 -9.53 -4.38
CA LYS A 75 -4.94 -10.89 -4.43
C LYS A 75 -3.61 -10.87 -5.17
N PHE A 76 -2.52 -11.10 -4.45
CA PHE A 76 -1.16 -11.09 -4.98
C PHE A 76 -0.24 -11.93 -4.08
N VAL A 77 0.92 -12.32 -4.63
CA VAL A 77 1.99 -12.95 -3.85
C VAL A 77 2.80 -11.85 -3.19
N ALA A 78 2.70 -11.75 -1.86
CA ALA A 78 3.56 -10.88 -1.07
C ALA A 78 4.88 -11.61 -0.77
N ARG A 79 5.98 -10.87 -0.59
CA ARG A 79 7.24 -11.47 -0.13
C ARG A 79 7.04 -12.02 1.28
N VAL A 80 7.23 -13.33 1.44
CA VAL A 80 7.42 -13.95 2.75
C VAL A 80 8.82 -13.58 3.23
N ALA A 81 8.93 -13.07 4.46
CA ALA A 81 10.21 -12.93 5.14
C ALA A 81 10.64 -14.31 5.64
N LEU A 82 11.11 -15.18 4.75
CA LEU A 82 11.92 -16.33 5.12
C LEU A 82 13.20 -16.21 4.29
N SER A 83 14.20 -15.59 4.90
CA SER A 83 15.58 -15.73 4.46
C SER A 83 16.25 -16.69 5.43
N THR A 84 16.84 -17.75 4.88
CA THR A 84 17.93 -18.57 5.42
C THR A 84 17.67 -19.38 6.70
N MET A 85 17.23 -20.63 6.52
CA MET A 85 17.99 -21.75 7.09
C MET A 85 18.68 -22.46 5.93
N SER A 86 19.92 -22.08 5.66
CA SER A 86 20.86 -23.03 5.06
C SER A 86 21.43 -23.88 6.19
N PRO A 87 21.54 -25.21 6.05
CA PRO A 87 22.40 -26.01 6.92
C PRO A 87 23.88 -25.64 6.74
#